data_AF-A0A2W7QGL6-F1
#
_entry.id   AF-A0A2W7QGL6-F1
#
_cell.length_a   1.000
_cell.length_b   1.000
_cell.length_c   1.000
_cell.angle_alpha   90.00
_cell.angle_beta   90.00
_cell.angle_gamma   90.00
#
_symmetry.space_group_name_H-M   'P 1'
#
loop_
_entity.id
_entity.type
_entity.pdbx_description
1 polymer ?
#
loop_
_entity_poly.entity_id
_entity_poly.type
_entity_poly.pdbx_seq_one_letter_code
_entity_poly.pdbx_strand_id
1 'polypeptide(L)'
;MALQAELNDIDKGQHGAEWICGSYQCRNFEGWFQQREMGEGNWQFVIIGFGINDCSVYRVNQSGALYEQVVPIDEQDRITIGRRKYGRDNWYH
;
A
#
# COMPACT_ATOMS: atom_id res chain seq x y z
N MET A 1 -20.31 -22.09 10.56
CA MET A 1 -19.17 -21.74 9.69
C MET A 1 -19.54 -20.54 8.81
N ALA A 2 -19.69 -19.35 9.39
CA ALA A 2 -20.20 -18.16 8.67
C ALA A 2 -19.15 -17.05 8.47
N LEU A 3 -18.00 -17.12 9.15
CA LEU A 3 -17.02 -16.03 9.16
C LEU A 3 -16.18 -15.93 7.87
N GLN A 4 -16.13 -16.99 7.05
CA GLN A 4 -15.30 -17.02 5.84
C GLN A 4 -15.96 -16.34 4.64
N ALA A 5 -17.29 -16.11 4.69
CA ALA A 5 -18.04 -15.51 3.59
C ALA A 5 -18.02 -13.98 3.62
N GLU A 6 -17.87 -13.35 4.79
CA GLU A 6 -17.92 -11.87 4.93
C GLU A 6 -16.61 -11.16 4.52
N LEU A 7 -15.51 -11.89 4.32
CA LEU A 7 -14.21 -11.31 3.91
C LEU A 7 -14.00 -11.25 2.39
N ASN A 8 -14.88 -11.87 1.60
CA ASN A 8 -14.74 -11.98 0.14
C ASN A 8 -15.41 -10.84 -0.66
N ASP A 9 -16.21 -9.99 -0.02
CA ASP A 9 -16.96 -8.91 -0.70
C ASP A 9 -16.35 -7.50 -0.55
N ILE A 10 -15.13 -7.39 -0.02
CA ILE A 10 -14.44 -6.11 -0.01
C ILE A 10 -13.91 -5.84 -1.42
N ASP A 11 -14.54 -4.91 -2.13
CA ASP A 11 -14.02 -4.37 -3.38
C ASP A 11 -12.76 -3.55 -3.09
N LYS A 12 -11.62 -4.24 -3.03
CA LYS A 12 -10.30 -3.62 -2.78
C LYS A 12 -9.96 -2.58 -3.84
N GLY A 13 -10.57 -2.62 -5.03
CA GLY A 13 -10.36 -1.65 -6.08
C GLY A 13 -10.91 -0.26 -5.74
N GLN A 14 -11.84 -0.17 -4.78
CA GLN A 14 -12.40 1.09 -4.34
C GLN A 14 -11.43 1.87 -3.44
N HIS A 15 -11.29 3.18 -3.69
CA HIS A 15 -10.56 4.07 -2.79
C HIS A 15 -11.16 4.01 -1.38
N GLY A 16 -10.28 3.92 -0.38
CA GLY A 16 -10.66 3.83 1.03
C GLY A 16 -11.09 2.43 1.47
N ALA A 17 -11.11 1.44 0.56
CA ALA A 17 -11.33 0.05 0.96
C ALA A 17 -10.22 -0.41 1.91
N GLU A 18 -10.61 -1.04 3.01
CA GLU A 18 -9.70 -1.60 4.01
C GLU A 18 -9.98 -3.08 4.20
N TRP A 19 -8.94 -3.88 4.41
CA TRP A 19 -9.08 -5.31 4.66
C TRP A 19 -7.95 -5.82 5.57
N ILE A 20 -8.18 -6.97 6.19
CA ILE A 20 -7.17 -7.64 7.01
C ILE A 20 -6.41 -8.66 6.17
N CYS A 21 -5.08 -8.66 6.28
CA CYS A 21 -4.19 -9.63 5.67
C CYS A 21 -3.20 -10.14 6.74
N GLY A 22 -3.51 -11.29 7.34
CA GLY A 22 -2.75 -11.78 8.50
C GLY A 22 -2.77 -10.77 9.64
N SER A 23 -1.59 -10.36 10.12
CA SER A 23 -1.44 -9.34 11.18
C SER A 23 -1.50 -7.91 10.67
N TYR A 24 -1.75 -7.67 9.39
CA TYR A 24 -1.76 -6.32 8.81
C TYR A 24 -3.19 -5.84 8.53
N GLN A 25 -3.42 -4.56 8.85
CA GLN A 25 -4.52 -3.81 8.28
C GLN A 25 -4.02 -3.18 6.97
N CYS A 26 -4.69 -3.47 5.87
CA CYS A 26 -4.37 -3.00 4.54
C CYS A 26 -5.43 -2.01 4.05
N ARG A 27 -5.05 -1.14 3.12
CA ARG A 27 -5.99 -0.25 2.44
C ARG A 27 -5.62 0.08 1.00
N ASN A 28 -6.61 0.49 0.23
CA ASN A 28 -6.43 1.18 -1.04
C ASN A 28 -6.48 2.70 -0.82
N PHE A 29 -5.32 3.34 -0.82
CA PHE A 29 -5.17 4.78 -0.71
C PHE A 29 -4.96 5.40 -2.10
N GLU A 30 -6.05 5.87 -2.72
CA GLU A 30 -6.00 6.53 -4.03
C GLU A 30 -5.33 5.66 -5.12
N GLY A 31 -5.61 4.36 -5.11
CA GLY A 31 -5.02 3.36 -6.01
C GLY A 31 -3.64 2.86 -5.57
N TRP A 32 -3.18 3.20 -4.36
CA TRP A 32 -1.92 2.72 -3.80
C TRP A 32 -2.17 1.79 -2.62
N PHE A 33 -1.45 0.68 -2.57
CA PHE A 33 -1.53 -0.23 -1.45
C PHE A 33 -0.77 0.35 -0.26
N GLN A 34 -1.44 0.41 0.89
CA GLN A 34 -0.79 0.69 2.15
C GLN A 34 -1.14 -0.37 3.18
N GLN A 35 -0.23 -0.58 4.12
CA GLN A 35 -0.45 -1.44 5.26
C GLN A 35 0.04 -0.80 6.55
N ARG A 36 -0.44 -1.32 7.67
CA ARG A 36 0.10 -1.08 9.01
C ARG A 36 -0.09 -2.33 9.85
N GLU A 37 0.90 -2.63 10.70
CA GLU A 37 0.88 -3.83 11.52
C GLU A 37 -0.10 -3.66 12.69
N MET A 38 -0.95 -4.66 12.90
CA MET A 38 -1.94 -4.74 13.98
C MET A 38 -2.89 -3.53 14.08
N GLY A 39 -3.03 -2.74 12.99
CA GLY A 39 -3.84 -1.52 12.99
C GLY A 39 -3.20 -0.33 13.73
N GLU A 40 -1.92 -0.45 14.13
CA GLU A 40 -1.19 0.57 14.87
C GLU A 40 -0.18 1.32 14.00
N GLY A 41 0.16 2.54 14.40
CA GLY A 41 1.17 3.35 13.72
C GLY A 41 0.72 3.97 12.38
N ASN A 42 1.72 4.42 11.62
CA ASN A 42 1.52 5.09 10.34
C ASN A 42 1.15 4.09 9.25
N TRP A 43 0.32 4.53 8.31
CA TRP A 43 0.14 3.81 7.06
C TRP A 43 1.41 3.87 6.22
N GLN A 44 1.86 2.70 5.76
CA GLN A 44 3.10 2.52 5.03
C GLN A 44 2.85 1.99 3.62
N PHE A 45 3.50 2.59 2.64
CA PHE A 45 3.62 2.02 1.29
C PHE A 45 4.60 0.85 1.32
N VAL A 46 4.26 -0.26 0.66
CA VAL A 46 5.17 -1.41 0.57
C VAL A 46 6.07 -1.26 -0.65
N ILE A 47 7.36 -1.16 -0.39
CA ILE A 47 8.42 -1.16 -1.39
C ILE A 47 8.82 -2.61 -1.65
N ILE A 48 8.89 -3.01 -2.92
CA ILE A 48 9.24 -4.38 -3.32
C ILE A 48 10.62 -4.50 -3.97
N GLY A 49 11.24 -3.37 -4.26
CA GLY A 49 12.60 -3.30 -4.80
C GLY A 49 13.09 -1.87 -4.93
N PHE A 50 14.40 -1.71 -4.98
CA PHE A 50 15.09 -0.43 -5.17
C PHE A 50 15.84 -0.40 -6.49
N GLY A 51 15.70 0.72 -7.21
CA GLY A 51 16.62 1.13 -8.27
C GLY A 51 17.64 2.14 -7.75
N ILE A 52 18.31 2.84 -8.66
CA ILE A 52 19.35 3.81 -8.30
C ILE A 52 18.74 5.10 -7.70
N ASN A 53 17.68 5.62 -8.33
CA ASN A 53 16.99 6.86 -7.92
C ASN A 53 15.47 6.68 -7.84
N ASP A 54 15.02 5.42 -7.78
CA ASP A 54 13.61 5.05 -7.73
C ASP A 54 13.41 3.77 -6.92
N CYS A 55 12.15 3.45 -6.67
CA CYS A 55 11.75 2.22 -6.03
C CYS A 55 10.41 1.74 -6.56
N SER A 56 10.17 0.45 -6.44
CA SER A 56 8.95 -0.22 -6.88
C SER A 56 7.96 -0.32 -5.74
N VAL A 57 6.72 0.12 -5.96
CA VAL A 57 5.65 0.19 -4.94
C VAL A 57 4.38 -0.45 -5.48
N TYR A 58 3.59 -1.10 -4.62
CA TYR A 58 2.31 -1.67 -5.03
C TYR A 58 1.22 -0.61 -5.28
N ARG A 59 0.58 -0.70 -6.45
CA ARG A 59 -0.74 -0.14 -6.74
C ARG A 59 -1.82 -1.20 -6.64
N VAL A 60 -3.06 -0.73 -6.48
CA VAL A 60 -4.27 -1.54 -6.49
C VAL A 60 -5.07 -1.16 -7.73
N ASN A 61 -5.37 -2.14 -8.59
CA ASN A 61 -6.20 -1.91 -9.77
C ASN A 61 -7.71 -1.97 -9.42
N GLN A 62 -8.57 -1.71 -10.40
CA GLN A 62 -10.03 -1.73 -10.21
C GLN A 62 -10.59 -3.11 -9.81
N SER A 63 -9.89 -4.20 -10.10
CA SER A 63 -10.29 -5.54 -9.66
C SER A 63 -9.72 -5.92 -8.28
N GLY A 64 -9.05 -4.99 -7.59
CA GLY A 64 -8.43 -5.24 -6.29
C GLY A 64 -7.11 -5.99 -6.33
N ALA A 65 -6.55 -6.24 -7.52
CA ALA A 65 -5.26 -6.91 -7.68
C ALA A 65 -4.10 -5.92 -7.50
N LEU A 66 -3.01 -6.42 -6.91
CA LEU A 66 -1.78 -5.66 -6.74
C LEU A 66 -0.93 -5.71 -7.99
N TYR A 67 -0.33 -4.59 -8.35
CA TYR A 67 0.67 -4.52 -9.41
C TYR A 67 1.76 -3.51 -9.06
N GLU A 68 2.93 -3.68 -9.65
CA GLU A 68 4.09 -2.83 -9.40
C GLU A 68 4.00 -1.50 -10.15
N GLN A 69 4.41 -0.42 -9.49
CA GLN A 69 4.64 0.87 -10.10
C GLN A 69 5.93 1.48 -9.55
N VAL A 70 6.81 1.88 -10.46
CA VAL A 70 8.05 2.60 -10.13
C VAL A 70 7.72 4.05 -9.77
N VAL A 71 8.33 4.52 -8.68
CA VAL A 71 8.21 5.91 -8.19
C VAL A 71 9.58 6.47 -7.80
N PRO A 72 9.83 7.77 -7.98
CA PRO A 72 11.11 8.38 -7.59
C PRO A 72 11.31 8.33 -6.07
N ILE A 73 12.55 8.07 -5.65
CA ILE A 73 13.04 8.32 -4.28
C ILE A 73 14.06 9.45 -4.34
N ASP A 74 13.93 10.43 -3.44
CA ASP A 74 14.90 11.53 -3.36
C ASP A 74 16.00 11.28 -2.33
N GLU A 75 17.02 12.13 -2.34
CA GLU A 75 18.21 12.03 -1.46
C GLU A 75 17.90 12.09 0.05
N GLN A 76 16.64 12.36 0.43
CA GLN A 76 16.17 12.35 1.82
C GLN A 76 15.35 11.09 2.14
N ASP A 77 15.48 10.04 1.33
CA ASP A 77 14.74 8.78 1.43
C ASP A 77 13.21 8.97 1.38
N ARG A 78 12.75 9.95 0.60
CA ARG A 78 11.33 10.20 0.40
C ARG A 78 10.86 9.71 -0.95
N ILE A 79 9.81 8.90 -0.95
CA ILE A 79 9.14 8.46 -2.17
C ILE A 79 8.12 9.51 -2.62
N THR A 80 7.98 9.69 -3.94
CA THR A 80 6.98 10.60 -4.51
C THR A 80 5.77 9.81 -5.00
N ILE A 81 4.67 9.88 -4.26
CA ILE A 81 3.39 9.26 -4.62
C ILE A 81 2.39 10.36 -5.00
N GLY A 82 1.95 10.37 -6.26
CA GLY A 82 1.13 11.45 -6.80
C GLY A 82 1.88 12.78 -6.79
N ARG A 83 1.37 13.78 -6.05
CA ARG A 83 2.00 15.11 -5.89
C ARG A 83 2.62 15.31 -4.50
N ARG A 84 2.71 14.25 -3.69
CA ARG A 84 3.17 14.31 -2.30
C ARG A 84 4.42 13.48 -2.11
N LYS A 85 5.27 13.93 -1.19
CA LYS A 85 6.47 13.21 -0.75
C LYS A 85 6.20 12.57 0.60
N TYR A 86 6.68 11.34 0.75
CA TYR A 86 6.46 10.54 1.96
C TYR A 86 7.82 10.04 2.47
N GLY A 87 8.13 10.34 3.72
CA GLY A 87 9.41 9.95 4.34
C GLY A 87 9.42 8.52 4.86
N ARG A 88 10.52 8.16 5.51
CA ARG A 88 10.78 6.79 5.96
C ARG A 88 9.71 6.19 6.87
N ASP A 89 9.02 7.01 7.65
CA ASP A 89 7.92 6.54 8.52
C ASP A 89 6.68 6.10 7.74
N ASN A 90 6.60 6.40 6.44
CA ASN A 90 5.46 6.13 5.58
C ASN A 90 5.73 5.03 4.55
N TRP A 91 6.84 4.31 4.64
CA TRP A 91 7.09 3.17 3.76
C TRP A 91 7.91 2.08 4.43
N TYR A 92 7.74 0.85 3.94
CA TYR A 92 8.37 -0.36 4.44
C TYR A 92 8.88 -1.19 3.26
N HIS A 93 10.08 -1.76 3.38
CA HIS A 93 10.68 -2.68 2.40
C HIS A 93 11.00 -4.01 3.09
#